data_AF-V8NJD5-F1
#
_entry.id   AF-V8NJD5-F1
#
_cell.length_a   1.000
_cell.length_b   1.000
_cell.length_c   1.000
_cell.angle_alpha   90.00
_cell.angle_beta   90.00
_cell.angle_gamma   90.00
#
_symmetry.space_group_name_H-M   'P 1'
#
loop_
_entity.id
_entity.type
_entity.pdbx_description
1 polymer ?
#
loop_
_entity_poly.entity_id
_entity_poly.type
_entity_poly.pdbx_seq_one_letter_code
_entity_poly.pdbx_strand_id
1 'polypeptide(L)'
;MGNSLLISGSDKTIAALLVALLSCVDCVPLEGDTLCGAEEPTTYSIVFTGKWSQAAFPKQYPLYRPPAQCGPQLGLRHVEGQRLCQQRHA
;
A
#
# COMPACT_ATOMS: atom_id res chain seq x y z
N MET A 1 41.48 39.27 9.47
CA MET A 1 40.24 39.55 10.22
C MET A 1 39.71 38.23 10.74
N GLY A 2 39.96 37.94 12.02
CA GLY A 2 39.48 36.70 12.65
C GLY A 2 38.10 36.95 13.22
N ASN A 3 37.11 36.20 12.73
CA ASN A 3 35.73 36.29 13.20
C ASN A 3 35.64 35.43 14.47
N SER A 4 36.04 35.99 15.63
CA SER A 4 35.78 35.34 16.92
C SER A 4 34.30 35.42 17.23
N LEU A 5 33.55 34.40 16.79
CA LEU A 5 32.20 34.12 17.28
C LEU A 5 32.30 33.74 18.77
N LEU A 6 32.30 34.74 19.65
CA LEU A 6 31.99 34.54 21.06
C LEU A 6 30.48 34.39 21.17
N ILE A 7 30.03 33.15 20.98
CA ILE A 7 28.63 32.76 21.16
C ILE A 7 28.34 32.84 22.66
N SER A 8 27.48 33.78 23.06
CA SER A 8 27.01 33.92 24.45
C SER A 8 26.43 32.59 24.93
N GLY A 9 26.51 32.29 26.23
CA GLY A 9 25.97 31.04 26.80
C GLY A 9 24.51 30.79 26.43
N SER A 10 23.71 31.86 26.26
CA SER A 10 22.34 31.84 25.77
C SER A 10 22.21 31.38 24.32
N ASP A 11 23.13 31.82 23.45
CA ASP A 11 23.13 31.46 22.03
C ASP A 11 23.53 30.00 21.82
N LYS A 12 24.39 29.44 22.69
CA LYS A 12 24.74 28.02 22.65
C LYS A 12 23.53 27.14 23.00
N THR A 13 22.73 27.55 23.99
CA THR A 13 21.49 26.86 24.34
C THR A 13 20.42 27.01 23.27
N ILE A 14 20.28 28.19 22.66
CA ILE A 14 19.36 28.40 21.54
C ILE A 14 19.79 27.55 20.34
N ALA A 15 21.07 27.56 19.99
CA ALA A 15 21.61 26.74 18.91
C ALA A 15 21.44 25.24 19.19
N ALA A 16 21.70 24.78 20.42
CA ALA A 16 21.49 23.38 20.80
C ALA A 16 20.00 22.99 20.76
N LEU A 17 19.10 23.87 21.22
CA LEU A 17 17.66 23.65 21.16
C LEU A 17 17.17 23.61 19.72
N LEU A 18 17.64 24.53 18.86
CA LEU A 18 17.31 24.55 17.45
C LEU A 18 17.83 23.28 16.75
N VAL A 19 19.07 22.86 17.02
CA VAL A 19 19.65 21.63 16.47
C VAL A 19 18.87 20.40 16.97
N ALA A 20 18.48 20.35 18.25
CA ALA A 20 17.65 19.27 18.78
C ALA A 20 16.28 19.22 18.11
N LEU A 21 15.60 20.36 17.97
CA LEU A 21 14.31 20.46 17.28
C LEU A 21 14.41 20.10 15.79
N LEU A 22 15.50 20.48 15.11
CA LEU A 22 15.80 20.12 13.72
C LEU A 22 16.12 18.62 13.57
N SER A 23 16.84 18.02 14.52
CA SER A 23 17.14 16.58 14.53
C SER A 23 15.92 15.70 14.84
N CYS A 24 14.86 16.27 15.42
CA CYS A 24 13.58 15.59 15.60
C CYS A 24 12.75 15.50 14.30
N VAL A 25 13.21 16.12 13.20
CA VAL A 25 12.52 16.08 11.89
C VAL A 25 12.95 14.87 11.05
N ASP A 26 13.97 14.14 11.47
CA ASP A 26 14.38 12.89 10.84
C ASP A 26 13.42 11.76 11.21
N CYS A 27 12.30 11.66 10.50
CA CYS A 27 11.57 10.41 10.17
C CYS A 27 10.27 10.70 9.38
N VAL A 28 10.30 11.55 8.35
CA VAL A 28 9.23 11.55 7.34
C VAL A 28 9.72 10.72 6.15
N PRO A 29 9.17 9.52 5.90
CA PRO A 29 9.59 8.71 4.76
C PRO A 29 9.29 9.47 3.47
N LEU A 30 10.34 9.60 2.66
CA LEU A 30 10.34 10.16 1.31
C LEU A 30 9.35 9.38 0.43
N GLU A 31 8.53 10.10 -0.33
CA GLU A 31 7.54 9.57 -1.28
C GLU A 31 8.16 8.48 -2.18
N GLY A 32 7.69 7.23 -2.04
CA GLY A 32 8.12 6.12 -2.90
C GLY A 32 7.51 4.79 -2.50
N ASP A 33 7.61 4.42 -1.21
CA ASP A 33 7.06 3.18 -0.67
C ASP A 33 6.13 3.54 0.50
N THR A 34 4.82 3.61 0.25
CA THR A 34 3.84 3.65 1.33
C THR A 34 3.89 2.31 2.07
N LEU A 35 4.73 2.25 3.12
CA LEU A 35 4.80 1.10 4.02
C LEU A 35 3.44 0.93 4.70
N CYS A 36 2.94 -0.31 4.73
CA CYS A 36 1.71 -0.63 5.43
C CYS A 36 1.89 -0.36 6.94
N GLY A 37 1.18 0.63 7.50
CA GLY A 37 1.21 0.98 8.92
C GLY A 37 0.27 0.16 9.80
N ALA A 38 -0.15 -1.02 9.33
CA ALA A 38 -0.97 -1.92 10.13
C ALA A 38 -0.09 -2.63 11.14
N GLU A 39 -0.31 -2.36 12.42
CA GLU A 39 0.46 -2.95 13.53
C GLU A 39 0.16 -4.45 13.71
N GLU A 40 -1.06 -4.89 13.36
CA GLU A 40 -1.53 -6.25 13.64
C GLU A 40 -2.24 -6.89 12.43
N PRO A 41 -2.14 -8.23 12.26
CA PRO A 41 -2.86 -8.95 11.22
C PRO A 41 -4.38 -8.88 11.44
N THR A 42 -5.12 -8.72 10.35
CA THR A 42 -6.59 -8.74 10.39
C THR A 42 -7.18 -9.86 9.53
N THR A 43 -8.41 -10.23 9.86
CA THR A 43 -9.15 -11.30 9.19
C THR A 43 -10.28 -10.71 8.37
N TYR A 44 -10.36 -11.10 7.11
CA TYR A 44 -11.39 -10.68 6.18
C TYR A 44 -12.26 -11.85 5.71
N SER A 45 -13.51 -11.54 5.40
CA SER A 45 -14.39 -12.42 4.65
C SER A 45 -14.45 -11.95 3.20
N ILE A 46 -14.37 -12.89 2.26
CA ILE A 46 -14.41 -12.61 0.82
C ILE A 46 -15.65 -13.30 0.25
N VAL A 47 -16.52 -12.52 -0.39
CA VAL A 47 -17.75 -13.02 -1.02
C VAL A 47 -17.66 -12.79 -2.53
N PHE A 48 -17.64 -13.88 -3.29
CA PHE A 48 -17.69 -13.83 -4.76
C PHE A 48 -19.14 -13.89 -5.25
N THR A 49 -19.54 -12.93 -6.07
CA THR A 49 -20.86 -12.91 -6.73
C THR A 49 -20.68 -12.89 -8.24
N GLY A 50 -21.00 -14.02 -8.89
CA GLY A 50 -21.02 -14.09 -10.35
C GLY A 50 -22.13 -13.20 -10.93
N LYS A 51 -21.76 -12.33 -11.89
CA LYS A 51 -22.72 -11.50 -12.66
C LYS A 51 -22.90 -11.96 -14.10
N TRP A 52 -22.34 -13.12 -14.43
CA TRP A 52 -22.55 -13.77 -15.72
C TRP A 52 -23.99 -14.28 -15.78
N SER A 53 -24.83 -13.57 -16.53
CA SER A 53 -26.25 -13.90 -16.72
C SER A 53 -26.63 -13.79 -18.19
N GLN A 54 -27.68 -14.51 -18.60
CA GLN A 54 -28.16 -14.49 -19.98
C GLN A 54 -28.66 -13.09 -20.41
N ALA A 55 -29.27 -12.33 -19.49
CA ALA A 55 -29.76 -10.99 -19.80
C ALA A 55 -28.62 -10.01 -20.09
N ALA A 56 -27.53 -10.08 -19.31
CA ALA A 56 -26.37 -9.21 -19.50
C ALA A 56 -25.42 -9.69 -20.61
N PHE A 57 -25.33 -11.02 -20.82
CA PHE A 57 -24.43 -11.65 -21.78
C PHE A 57 -25.21 -12.67 -22.64
N PRO A 58 -26.06 -12.21 -23.56
CA PRO A 58 -27.00 -13.08 -24.27
C PRO A 58 -26.33 -13.94 -25.35
N LYS A 59 -25.19 -13.51 -25.87
CA LYS A 59 -24.52 -14.19 -26.98
C LYS A 59 -23.97 -15.53 -26.51
N GLN A 60 -24.56 -16.62 -27.02
CA GLN A 60 -24.14 -18.01 -26.77
C GLN A 60 -24.07 -18.37 -25.27
N TYR A 61 -25.00 -17.86 -24.47
CA TYR A 61 -25.05 -18.18 -23.04
C TYR A 61 -25.25 -19.69 -22.82
N PRO A 62 -24.35 -20.40 -22.11
CA PRO A 62 -24.46 -21.85 -21.94
C PRO A 62 -25.64 -22.25 -21.05
N LEU A 63 -26.63 -22.93 -21.63
CA LEU A 63 -27.79 -23.46 -20.91
C LEU A 63 -27.71 -24.98 -20.68
N TYR A 64 -26.85 -25.71 -21.41
CA TYR A 64 -26.84 -27.17 -21.40
C TYR A 64 -25.43 -27.78 -21.44
N ARG A 65 -25.18 -28.73 -20.52
CA ARG A 65 -24.04 -29.68 -20.42
C ARG A 65 -22.64 -29.09 -20.71
N PRO A 66 -22.03 -28.36 -19.74
CA PRO A 66 -22.64 -27.87 -18.50
C PRO A 66 -23.30 -26.50 -18.69
N PRO A 67 -24.30 -26.14 -17.87
CA PRO A 67 -24.79 -24.77 -17.77
C PRO A 67 -23.67 -23.80 -17.34
N ALA A 68 -23.87 -22.51 -17.60
CA ALA A 68 -22.98 -21.46 -17.15
C ALA A 68 -22.75 -21.54 -15.63
N GLN A 69 -21.48 -21.62 -15.23
CA GLN A 69 -21.09 -21.81 -13.84
C GLN A 69 -19.74 -21.13 -13.58
N CYS A 70 -19.49 -20.82 -12.31
CA CYS A 70 -18.18 -20.40 -11.84
C CYS A 70 -17.47 -21.62 -11.22
N GLY A 71 -16.17 -21.75 -11.47
CA GLY A 71 -15.36 -22.75 -10.79
C GLY A 71 -15.12 -22.38 -9.31
N PRO A 72 -14.47 -23.28 -8.56
CA PRO A 72 -14.01 -22.98 -7.20
C PRO A 72 -13.13 -21.72 -7.18
N GLN A 73 -13.29 -20.88 -6.17
CA GLN A 73 -12.44 -19.70 -5.99
C GLN A 73 -11.09 -20.13 -5.40
N LEU A 74 -10.00 -19.68 -6.04
CA LEU A 74 -8.64 -19.85 -5.55
C LEU A 74 -8.00 -18.47 -5.36
N GLY A 75 -7.42 -18.24 -4.18
CA GLY A 75 -6.76 -16.99 -3.85
C GLY A 75 -5.71 -17.20 -2.76
N LEU A 76 -4.81 -16.22 -2.63
CA LEU A 76 -3.76 -16.20 -1.62
C LEU A 76 -3.59 -14.80 -1.07
N ARG A 77 -3.10 -14.69 0.17
CA ARG A 77 -2.60 -13.44 0.72
C ARG A 77 -1.15 -13.28 0.27
N HIS A 78 -0.77 -12.11 -0.21
CA HIS A 78 0.58 -11.87 -0.73
C HIS A 78 1.17 -10.56 -0.24
N VAL A 79 2.48 -10.44 -0.47
CA VAL A 79 3.23 -9.19 -0.37
C VAL A 79 3.56 -8.67 -1.76
N GLU A 80 4.10 -7.46 -1.82
CA GLU A 80 4.56 -6.85 -3.05
C GLU A 80 5.55 -7.76 -3.81
N GLY A 81 5.50 -7.72 -5.14
CA GLY A 81 6.33 -8.54 -6.02
C GLY A 81 5.82 -9.97 -6.28
N GLN A 82 4.93 -10.51 -5.44
CA GLN A 82 4.29 -11.81 -5.68
C GLN A 82 3.05 -11.63 -6.57
N ARG A 83 2.92 -12.47 -7.60
CA ARG A 83 1.78 -12.43 -8.54
C ARG A 83 1.13 -13.79 -8.68
N LEU A 84 -0.18 -13.86 -8.41
CA LEU A 84 -1.00 -15.04 -8.69
C LEU A 84 -1.31 -15.16 -10.19
N CYS A 85 -1.72 -14.05 -10.80
CA CYS A 85 -2.00 -13.93 -12.23
C CYS A 85 -1.46 -12.58 -12.71
N GLN A 86 -1.01 -12.52 -13.96
CA GLN A 86 -0.63 -11.27 -14.62
C GLN A 86 -1.40 -11.15 -15.93
N GLN A 87 -2.02 -9.99 -16.15
CA GLN A 87 -2.68 -9.73 -17.42
C GLN A 87 -1.62 -9.72 -18.52
N ARG A 88 -1.77 -10.59 -19.51
CA ARG A 88 -0.98 -10.50 -20.73
C ARG A 88 -1.64 -9.48 -21.63
N HIS A 89 -0.86 -8.48 -22.07
CA HIS A 89 -1.28 -7.60 -23.14
C HIS A 89 -1.46 -8.44 -24.41
N ALA A 90 -2.57 -8.18 -25.11
CA ALA A 90 -2.95 -8.86 -26.34
C ALA A 90 -2.15 -8.36 -27.53
#